data_AF-A0A957TFP3-F1
#
_entry.id   AF-A0A957TFP3-F1
#
_cell.length_a   1.000
_cell.length_b   1.000
_cell.length_c   1.000
_cell.angle_alpha   90.00
_cell.angle_beta   90.00
_cell.angle_gamma   90.00
#
_symmetry.space_group_name_H-M   'P 1'
#
loop_
_entity.id
_entity.type
_entity.pdbx_description
1 polymer ?
#
loop_
_entity_poly.entity_id
_entity_poly.type
_entity_poly.pdbx_seq_one_letter_code
_entity_poly.pdbx_strand_id
1 'polypeptide(L)' 'TKASEGEKAGDVFVDTNKSMEKYREWLALTRPADKVSPDGNRRPYWLARPLKPVKEAYKLPK' A
#
# COMPACT_ATOMS: atom_id res chain seq x y z
N THR A 1 -10.72 22.97 -8.41
CA THR A 1 -11.92 23.56 -9.04
C THR A 1 -13.00 23.66 -7.98
N LYS A 2 -13.79 24.73 -7.98
CA LYS A 2 -14.94 24.88 -7.06
C LYS A 2 -16.13 24.07 -7.58
N ALA A 3 -16.98 23.57 -6.69
CA ALA A 3 -18.23 22.94 -7.06
C ALA A 3 -19.16 23.91 -7.81
N SER A 4 -19.89 23.39 -8.79
CA SER A 4 -20.88 24.14 -9.57
C SER A 4 -22.14 24.40 -8.75
N GLU A 5 -22.91 25.42 -9.14
CA GLU A 5 -24.19 25.72 -8.51
C GLU A 5 -25.16 24.54 -8.75
N GLY A 6 -25.59 23.90 -7.66
CA GLY A 6 -26.46 22.72 -7.70
C GLY A 6 -25.76 21.37 -7.45
N GLU A 7 -24.43 21.31 -7.44
CA GLU A 7 -23.71 20.11 -6.99
C GLU A 7 -23.91 19.89 -5.49
N LYS A 8 -24.23 18.64 -5.14
CA LYS A 8 -24.46 18.19 -3.77
C LYS A 8 -23.25 17.40 -3.27
N ALA A 9 -23.08 17.38 -1.94
CA ALA A 9 -22.10 16.51 -1.33
C ALA A 9 -22.41 15.04 -1.67
N GLY A 10 -21.44 14.34 -2.23
CA GLY A 10 -21.59 12.94 -2.68
C GLY A 10 -21.78 12.76 -4.19
N ASP A 11 -21.99 13.85 -4.96
CA ASP A 11 -22.06 13.77 -6.44
C ASP A 11 -20.74 13.28 -7.05
N VAL A 12 -19.62 13.55 -6.36
CA VAL A 12 -18.32 12.97 -6.65
C VAL A 12 -17.93 12.04 -5.51
N PHE A 13 -17.72 10.77 -5.84
CA PHE A 13 -17.25 9.77 -4.90
C PHE A 13 -16.16 8.92 -5.54
N VAL A 14 -15.34 8.31 -4.69
CA VAL A 14 -14.27 7.41 -5.13
C VAL A 14 -14.84 6.04 -5.41
N ASP A 15 -14.59 5.52 -6.61
CA ASP A 15 -14.80 4.11 -6.91
C ASP A 15 -13.65 3.29 -6.32
N THR A 16 -13.90 2.64 -5.18
CA THR A 16 -12.91 1.82 -4.48
C THR A 16 -12.52 0.57 -5.27
N ASN A 17 -13.39 0.07 -6.16
CA ASN A 17 -13.06 -1.08 -6.99
C ASN A 17 -11.99 -0.73 -8.02
N LYS A 18 -12.15 0.42 -8.70
CA LYS A 18 -11.13 0.94 -9.62
C LYS A 18 -9.81 1.27 -8.92
N SER A 19 -9.88 1.80 -7.70
CA SER A 19 -8.68 2.03 -6.90
C SER A 19 -7.94 0.72 -6.61
N MET A 20 -8.66 -0.33 -6.23
CA MET A 20 -8.09 -1.66 -5.98
C MET A 20 -7.56 -2.34 -7.26
N GLU A 21 -8.18 -2.12 -8.41
CA GLU A 21 -7.68 -2.57 -9.71
C GLU A 21 -6.30 -1.97 -10.00
N LYS A 22 -6.17 -0.64 -9.91
CA LYS A 22 -4.88 0.04 -10.12
C LYS A 22 -3.82 -0.36 -9.09
N TYR A 23 -4.22 -0.55 -7.83
CA TYR A 23 -3.32 -1.11 -6.82
C TYR A 23 -2.75 -2.47 -7.25
N ARG A 24 -3.57 -3.38 -7.79
CA ARG A 24 -3.12 -4.70 -8.25
C ARG A 24 -2.23 -4.61 -9.48
N GLU A 25 -2.51 -3.71 -10.42
CA GLU A 25 -1.62 -3.42 -11.56
C GLU A 25 -0.23 -3.01 -11.07
N TRP A 26 -0.15 -2.05 -10.14
CA TRP A 26 1.14 -1.61 -9.59
C TRP A 26 1.83 -2.69 -8.76
N LEU A 27 1.07 -3.47 -7.98
CA LEU A 27 1.61 -4.58 -7.19
C LEU A 27 2.29 -5.61 -8.08
N ALA A 28 1.73 -5.91 -9.25
CA ALA A 28 2.30 -6.87 -10.21
C ALA A 28 3.66 -6.42 -10.78
N LEU A 29 3.97 -5.12 -10.75
CA LEU A 29 5.26 -4.58 -11.18
C LEU A 29 6.34 -4.66 -10.08
N THR A 30 5.96 -4.98 -8.85
CA THR A 30 6.88 -4.99 -7.71
C THR A 30 7.59 -6.33 -7.54
N ARG A 31 8.72 -6.32 -6.84
CA ARG A 31 9.46 -7.54 -6.47
C ARG A 31 8.88 -8.13 -5.19
N PRO A 32 8.46 -9.40 -5.17
CA PRO A 32 7.79 -9.96 -4.02
C PRO A 32 8.81 -10.26 -2.91
N ALA A 33 8.45 -9.91 -1.67
CA ALA A 33 9.37 -9.91 -0.54
C ALA A 33 9.83 -11.32 -0.12
N ASP A 34 8.98 -12.33 -0.29
CA ASP A 34 9.30 -13.75 -0.07
C ASP A 34 10.41 -14.27 -1.00
N LYS A 35 10.57 -13.69 -2.19
CA LYS A 35 11.60 -14.11 -3.17
C LYS A 35 12.86 -13.27 -3.15
N VAL A 36 12.75 -11.99 -2.81
CA VAL A 36 13.84 -11.01 -2.99
C VAL A 36 14.42 -10.50 -1.67
N SER A 37 13.67 -10.57 -0.57
CA SER A 37 14.19 -10.13 0.73
C SER A 37 15.24 -11.13 1.23
N PRO A 38 16.46 -10.69 1.58
CA PRO A 38 17.52 -11.60 1.99
C PRO A 38 17.16 -12.46 3.22
N ASP A 39 16.29 -11.94 4.09
CA ASP A 39 15.84 -12.62 5.31
C ASP A 39 14.38 -13.08 5.24
N GLY A 40 13.72 -13.00 4.06
CA GLY A 40 12.29 -13.33 3.91
C GLY A 40 11.32 -12.42 4.68
N ASN A 41 11.79 -11.26 5.14
CA ASN A 41 10.97 -10.28 5.85
C ASN A 41 10.33 -9.28 4.89
N ARG A 42 9.19 -8.68 5.28
CA ARG A 42 8.53 -7.58 4.54
C ARG A 42 9.50 -6.47 4.14
N ARG A 43 10.48 -6.20 5.01
CA ARG A 43 11.54 -5.21 4.83
C ARG A 43 12.81 -5.68 5.56
N PRO A 44 14.01 -5.29 5.12
CA PRO A 44 15.24 -5.63 5.84
C PRO A 44 15.29 -5.03 7.25
N TYR A 45 15.90 -5.77 8.18
CA TYR A 45 15.99 -5.35 9.59
C TYR A 45 17.09 -4.31 9.86
N TRP A 46 18.15 -4.31 9.06
CA TRP A 46 19.28 -3.38 9.19
C TRP A 46 18.95 -1.95 8.73
N LEU A 47 17.84 -1.74 8.01
CA LEU A 47 17.44 -0.40 7.59
C LEU A 47 16.97 0.42 8.80
N ALA A 48 17.71 1.47 9.13
CA ALA A 48 17.40 2.38 10.23
C ALA A 48 16.08 3.15 9.97
N ARG A 49 15.27 3.33 11.02
CA ARG A 49 13.99 4.06 10.94
C ARG A 49 13.65 4.74 12.27
N PRO A 50 12.96 5.88 12.25
CA PRO A 50 12.23 6.38 13.42
C PRO A 50 11.19 5.35 13.86
N LEU A 51 11.06 5.14 15.18
CA LEU A 51 10.09 4.21 15.78
C LEU A 51 10.19 2.78 15.22
N LYS A 52 11.40 2.18 15.31
CA LYS A 52 11.66 0.84 14.80
C LYS A 52 10.68 -0.19 15.42
N PRO A 53 9.85 -0.88 14.62
CA PRO A 53 8.92 -1.87 15.16
C PRO A 53 9.62 -3.08 15.77
N VAL A 54 8.89 -3.86 16.58
CA VAL A 54 9.33 -5.17 17.07
C VAL A 54 9.55 -6.16 15.91
N LYS A 55 10.40 -7.17 16.11
CA LYS A 55 10.83 -8.11 15.05
C LYS A 55 9.67 -8.84 14.39
N GLU A 56 8.61 -9.14 15.14
CA GLU A 56 7.45 -9.88 14.71
C GLU A 56 6.68 -9.15 13.59
N ALA A 57 6.67 -7.81 13.62
CA ALA A 57 6.00 -6.99 12.61
C ALA A 57 6.65 -7.09 11.22
N TYR A 58 7.89 -7.59 11.15
CA TYR A 58 8.63 -7.76 9.90
C TYR A 58 8.27 -9.05 9.17
N LYS A 59 7.73 -10.05 9.86
CA LYS A 59 7.39 -11.37 9.28
C LYS A 59 6.29 -11.23 8.23
N LEU A 60 6.42 -11.93 7.10
CA LEU A 60 5.36 -12.01 6.11
C LEU A 60 4.11 -12.73 6.68
N PRO A 61 2.90 -12.46 6.15
CA PRO A 61 1.73 -13.27 6.45
C PRO A 61 1.99 -14.74 6.11
N LYS A 62 1.35 -15.66 6.84
CA LYS A 62 1.28 -17.07 6.46
C LYS A 62 0.25 -17.26 5.36
#